data_AF-A0A3N5G7B2-F1
#
_entry.id   AF-A0A3N5G7B2-F1
#
_cell.length_a   1.000
_cell.length_b   1.000
_cell.length_c   1.000
_cell.angle_alpha   90.00
_cell.angle_beta   90.00
_cell.angle_gamma   90.00
#
_symmetry.space_group_name_H-M   'P 1'
#
loop_
_entity.id
_entity.type
_entity.pdbx_description
1 polymer ?
#
loop_
_entity_poly.entity_id
_entity_poly.type
_entity_poly.pdbx_seq_one_letter_code
_entity_poly.pdbx_strand_id
1 'polypeptide(L)'
;MNIAIVGTGYVGLVAGACFADFGHTVMCVDVDARRLDEIRAGRMPFYEPGLSEIVQRGMAAGRLHFTTDAGEAVRGSLVLFITVGTPDKEDGSGADLSQIEAAVQALASHIEDYRVVVLKSTVPVGTSQHIRSLLSKTLSRGSFDVVSNPEFLREGSAIGDFVRPDRVVIGASSPSAAAIMREIYRPLYLIEAPIIVTDNATAEMIKYASNAFLAMKVSFINEVANLCDNAAADVHVVAKGMGLDRRIGPKF
;
A
#
# COMPACT_ATOMS: atom_id res chain seq x y z
N MET A 1 -7.94 -14.19 -8.87
CA MET A 1 -8.13 -13.01 -9.75
C MET A 1 -6.80 -12.56 -10.31
N ASN A 2 -6.81 -11.83 -11.43
CA ASN A 2 -5.59 -11.28 -12.02
C ASN A 2 -5.38 -9.83 -11.56
N ILE A 3 -4.20 -9.55 -11.03
CA ILE A 3 -3.83 -8.28 -10.39
C ILE A 3 -2.53 -7.78 -11.01
N ALA A 4 -2.47 -6.50 -11.37
CA ALA A 4 -1.22 -5.82 -11.70
C ALA A 4 -0.74 -5.02 -10.48
N ILE A 5 0.56 -5.05 -10.20
CA ILE A 5 1.23 -4.19 -9.22
C ILE A 5 2.20 -3.29 -9.96
N VAL A 6 2.02 -1.99 -9.88
CA VAL A 6 2.86 -0.99 -10.54
C VAL A 6 3.85 -0.42 -9.53
N GLY A 7 5.13 -0.71 -9.76
CA GLY A 7 6.24 -0.46 -8.86
C GLY A 7 6.64 -1.71 -8.08
N THR A 8 7.93 -2.01 -8.04
CA THR A 8 8.53 -3.11 -7.25
C THR A 8 9.40 -2.60 -6.10
N GLY A 9 9.06 -1.42 -5.57
CA GLY A 9 9.56 -0.94 -4.29
C GLY A 9 9.02 -1.74 -3.11
N TYR A 10 9.29 -1.28 -1.89
CA TYR A 10 8.93 -1.98 -0.64
C TYR A 10 7.47 -2.44 -0.61
N VAL A 11 6.54 -1.48 -0.75
CA VAL A 11 5.09 -1.75 -0.72
C VAL A 11 4.66 -2.65 -1.86
N GLY A 12 5.13 -2.38 -3.08
CA GLY A 12 4.71 -3.08 -4.29
C GLY A 12 5.14 -4.55 -4.30
N LEU A 13 6.44 -4.82 -4.07
CA LEU A 13 6.96 -6.18 -4.11
C LEU A 13 6.37 -7.05 -2.99
N VAL A 14 6.24 -6.51 -1.77
CA VAL A 14 5.59 -7.23 -0.66
C VAL A 14 4.12 -7.51 -0.99
N ALA A 15 3.35 -6.50 -1.41
CA ALA A 15 1.93 -6.70 -1.74
C ALA A 15 1.76 -7.71 -2.88
N GLY A 16 2.57 -7.63 -3.93
CA GLY A 16 2.51 -8.55 -5.06
C GLY A 16 2.81 -9.99 -4.66
N ALA A 17 3.86 -10.22 -3.87
CA ALA A 17 4.20 -11.55 -3.39
C ALA A 17 3.12 -12.12 -2.44
N CYS A 18 2.60 -11.31 -1.52
CA CYS A 18 1.53 -11.74 -0.62
C CYS A 18 0.21 -12.01 -1.34
N PHE A 19 -0.17 -11.20 -2.35
CA PHE A 19 -1.36 -11.51 -3.16
C PHE A 19 -1.19 -12.79 -3.99
N ALA A 20 0.02 -13.07 -4.50
CA ALA A 20 0.29 -14.34 -5.17
C ALA A 20 0.20 -15.54 -4.21
N ASP A 21 0.63 -15.36 -2.96
CA ASP A 21 0.51 -16.36 -1.90
C ASP A 21 -0.94 -16.59 -1.45
N PHE A 22 -1.77 -15.54 -1.51
CA PHE A 22 -3.23 -15.60 -1.35
C PHE A 22 -3.95 -16.32 -2.51
N GLY A 23 -3.22 -16.71 -3.57
CA GLY A 23 -3.75 -17.48 -4.69
C GLY A 23 -4.18 -16.64 -5.89
N HIS A 24 -3.90 -15.33 -5.90
CA HIS A 24 -4.10 -14.49 -7.08
C HIS A 24 -2.99 -14.72 -8.12
N THR A 25 -3.27 -14.42 -9.38
CA THR A 25 -2.24 -14.31 -10.41
C THR A 25 -1.83 -12.85 -10.47
N VAL A 26 -0.55 -12.57 -10.23
CA VAL A 26 -0.01 -11.24 -10.05
C VAL A 26 1.05 -10.94 -11.10
N MET A 27 0.89 -9.82 -11.80
CA MET A 27 1.88 -9.24 -12.68
C MET A 27 2.47 -7.98 -12.04
N CYS A 28 3.71 -8.06 -11.57
CA CYS A 28 4.46 -6.89 -11.13
C CYS A 28 5.12 -6.20 -12.33
N VAL A 29 4.89 -4.89 -12.48
CA VAL A 29 5.50 -4.07 -13.53
C VAL A 29 6.36 -2.98 -12.92
N ASP A 30 7.58 -2.83 -13.45
CA ASP A 30 8.53 -1.78 -13.10
C ASP A 30 9.29 -1.33 -14.34
N VAL A 31 9.73 -0.08 -14.36
CA VAL A 31 10.55 0.46 -15.45
C VAL A 31 12.01 0.01 -15.35
N ASP A 32 12.46 -0.38 -14.16
CA ASP A 32 13.83 -0.85 -13.90
C ASP A 32 13.98 -2.34 -14.24
N ALA A 33 14.36 -2.63 -15.49
CA ALA A 33 14.61 -4.00 -15.96
C ALA A 33 15.66 -4.74 -15.11
N ARG A 34 16.70 -4.03 -14.64
CA ARG A 34 17.77 -4.62 -13.83
C ARG A 34 17.23 -5.09 -12.48
N ARG A 35 16.39 -4.27 -11.84
CA ARG A 35 15.70 -4.66 -10.59
C ARG A 35 14.87 -5.92 -10.79
N LEU A 36 14.11 -6.01 -11.89
CA LEU A 36 13.31 -7.20 -12.17
C LEU A 36 14.17 -8.45 -12.38
N ASP A 37 15.30 -8.34 -13.06
CA ASP A 37 16.25 -9.45 -13.25
C ASP A 37 16.90 -9.90 -11.95
N GLU A 38 17.22 -8.95 -11.05
CA GLU A 38 17.70 -9.26 -9.70
C GLU A 38 16.64 -10.02 -8.89
N ILE A 39 15.38 -9.56 -8.92
CA ILE A 39 14.25 -10.22 -8.24
C ILE A 39 14.05 -11.65 -8.76
N ARG A 40 14.02 -11.84 -10.08
CA ARG A 40 13.91 -13.15 -10.72
C ARG A 40 15.04 -14.09 -10.30
N ALA A 41 16.26 -13.56 -10.15
CA ALA A 41 17.43 -14.30 -9.66
C ALA A 41 17.44 -14.51 -8.12
N GLY A 42 16.38 -14.13 -7.41
CA GLY A 42 16.26 -14.31 -5.96
C GLY A 42 17.01 -13.27 -5.12
N ARG A 43 17.52 -12.20 -5.75
CA ARG A 43 18.17 -11.08 -5.06
C ARG A 43 17.15 -9.97 -4.84
N MET A 44 16.68 -9.83 -3.62
CA MET A 44 15.69 -8.81 -3.27
C MET A 44 16.35 -7.42 -3.20
N PRO A 45 15.68 -6.35 -3.69
CA PRO A 45 16.24 -5.00 -3.71
C PRO A 45 16.35 -4.35 -2.32
N PHE A 46 15.73 -4.95 -1.31
CA PHE A 46 15.76 -4.54 0.09
C PHE A 46 15.64 -5.76 1.00
N TYR A 47 15.99 -5.59 2.28
CA TYR A 47 15.83 -6.63 3.29
C TYR A 47 14.42 -6.62 3.87
N GLU A 48 13.72 -7.74 3.75
CA GLU A 48 12.45 -8.02 4.42
C GLU A 48 12.42 -9.52 4.77
N PRO A 49 12.28 -9.89 6.06
CA PRO A 49 12.33 -11.29 6.47
C PRO A 49 11.27 -12.16 5.76
N GLY A 50 11.72 -13.19 5.03
CA GLY A 50 10.83 -14.12 4.32
C GLY A 50 10.44 -13.71 2.89
N LEU A 51 10.89 -12.54 2.41
CA LEU A 51 10.47 -12.02 1.10
C LEU A 51 11.01 -12.83 -0.07
N SER A 52 12.27 -13.26 -0.02
CA SER A 52 12.86 -14.05 -1.10
C SER A 52 12.10 -15.37 -1.26
N GLU A 53 11.77 -16.03 -0.15
CA GLU A 53 11.06 -17.31 -0.13
C GLU A 53 9.65 -17.20 -0.71
N ILE A 54 8.88 -16.18 -0.34
CA ILE A 54 7.51 -15.99 -0.85
C ILE A 54 7.51 -15.59 -2.33
N VAL A 55 8.47 -14.77 -2.77
CA VAL A 55 8.63 -14.40 -4.19
C VAL A 55 8.99 -15.63 -5.03
N GLN A 56 9.99 -16.41 -4.60
CA GLN A 56 10.41 -17.62 -5.31
C GLN A 56 9.28 -18.66 -5.37
N ARG A 57 8.54 -18.84 -4.27
CA ARG A 57 7.36 -19.72 -4.23
C ARG A 57 6.26 -19.24 -5.20
N GLY A 58 5.98 -17.94 -5.24
CA GLY A 58 4.99 -17.35 -6.15
C GLY A 58 5.36 -17.55 -7.62
N MET A 59 6.64 -17.35 -7.97
CA MET A 59 7.14 -17.58 -9.33
C MET A 59 7.09 -19.07 -9.71
N ALA A 60 7.56 -19.96 -8.83
CA ALA A 60 7.54 -21.40 -9.06
C ALA A 60 6.11 -21.94 -9.23
N ALA A 61 5.14 -21.34 -8.54
CA ALA A 61 3.72 -21.69 -8.65
C ALA A 61 3.02 -21.07 -9.88
N GLY A 62 3.73 -20.27 -10.70
CA GLY A 62 3.13 -19.58 -11.85
C GLY A 62 2.07 -18.55 -11.46
N ARG A 63 2.19 -17.96 -10.26
CA ARG A 63 1.26 -16.96 -9.72
C ARG A 63 1.86 -15.57 -9.59
N LEU A 64 3.19 -15.44 -9.65
CA LEU A 64 3.89 -14.16 -9.60
C LEU A 64 4.77 -14.01 -10.83
N HIS A 65 4.53 -12.94 -11.59
CA HIS A 65 5.21 -12.60 -12.82
C HIS A 65 5.78 -11.19 -12.75
N PHE A 66 6.79 -10.92 -13.57
CA PHE A 66 7.45 -9.63 -13.64
C PHE A 66 7.58 -9.21 -15.11
N THR A 67 7.28 -7.97 -15.43
CA THR A 67 7.43 -7.40 -16.78
C THR A 67 7.83 -5.94 -16.72
N THR A 68 8.41 -5.43 -17.80
CA THR A 68 8.58 -3.98 -18.02
C THR A 68 7.49 -3.40 -18.93
N ASP A 69 6.63 -4.25 -19.50
CA ASP A 69 5.54 -3.84 -20.40
C ASP A 69 4.27 -3.52 -19.58
N ALA A 70 3.96 -2.23 -19.47
CA ALA A 70 2.73 -1.76 -18.83
C ALA A 70 1.46 -2.29 -19.51
N GLY A 71 1.46 -2.42 -20.84
CA GLY A 71 0.33 -2.93 -21.61
C GLY A 71 0.06 -4.41 -21.34
N GLU A 72 1.10 -5.22 -21.18
CA GLU A 72 0.98 -6.62 -20.74
C GLU A 72 0.29 -6.70 -19.36
N ALA A 73 0.74 -5.89 -18.40
CA ALA A 73 0.17 -5.85 -17.06
C ALA A 73 -1.30 -5.41 -17.05
N VAL A 74 -1.67 -4.40 -17.85
CA VAL A 74 -3.05 -3.87 -17.94
C VAL A 74 -4.01 -4.83 -18.64
N ARG A 75 -3.59 -5.45 -19.76
CA ARG A 75 -4.47 -6.36 -20.51
C ARG A 75 -4.79 -7.63 -19.72
N GLY A 76 -3.83 -8.14 -18.95
CA GLY A 76 -4.00 -9.36 -18.16
C GLY A 76 -4.79 -9.20 -16.86
N SER A 77 -5.02 -7.98 -16.38
CA SER A 77 -5.43 -7.73 -14.99
C SER A 77 -6.70 -6.90 -14.87
N LEU A 78 -7.62 -7.30 -13.98
CA LEU A 78 -8.82 -6.51 -13.66
C LEU A 78 -8.50 -5.36 -12.71
N VAL A 79 -7.56 -5.58 -11.79
CA VAL A 79 -7.20 -4.66 -10.71
C VAL A 79 -5.77 -4.21 -10.88
N LEU A 80 -5.52 -2.90 -10.84
CA LEU A 80 -4.22 -2.27 -11.06
C LEU A 80 -3.82 -1.50 -9.81
N PHE A 81 -2.93 -2.04 -8.98
CA PHE A 81 -2.41 -1.33 -7.80
C PHE A 81 -1.26 -0.42 -8.18
N ILE A 82 -1.38 0.86 -7.83
CA ILE A 82 -0.31 1.85 -7.91
C ILE A 82 0.41 1.88 -6.56
N THR A 83 1.68 1.49 -6.57
CA THR A 83 2.52 1.33 -5.37
C THR A 83 3.84 2.08 -5.46
N VAL A 84 3.93 3.05 -6.38
CA VAL A 84 5.11 3.90 -6.57
C VAL A 84 5.29 4.88 -5.40
N GLY A 85 6.50 5.42 -5.25
CA GLY A 85 6.82 6.34 -4.18
C GLY A 85 6.13 7.69 -4.33
N THR A 86 5.93 8.35 -3.19
CA THR A 86 5.42 9.73 -3.07
C THR A 86 6.37 10.50 -2.16
N PRO A 87 7.61 10.78 -2.62
CA PRO A 87 8.56 11.55 -1.83
C PRO A 87 8.01 12.96 -1.58
N ASP A 88 8.59 13.67 -0.61
CA ASP A 88 8.31 15.08 -0.43
C ASP A 88 8.85 15.88 -1.63
N LYS A 89 8.14 16.94 -2.01
CA LYS A 89 8.64 17.91 -2.99
C LYS A 89 9.88 18.61 -2.43
N GLU A 90 10.75 19.06 -3.33
CA GLU A 90 11.97 19.82 -2.97
C GLU A 90 11.68 21.08 -2.15
N ASP A 91 10.51 21.70 -2.36
CA ASP A 91 10.06 22.89 -1.63
C ASP A 91 9.37 22.58 -0.28
N GLY A 92 9.22 21.30 0.07
CA GLY A 92 8.55 20.85 1.29
C GLY A 92 7.04 21.13 1.32
N SER A 93 6.42 21.55 0.21
CA SER A 93 5.00 21.94 0.17
C SER A 93 4.03 20.76 0.30
N GLY A 94 4.53 19.53 0.20
CA GLY A 94 3.77 18.30 0.38
C GLY A 94 4.33 17.15 -0.46
N ALA A 95 3.51 16.12 -0.63
CA ALA A 95 3.87 14.95 -1.42
C ALA A 95 4.00 15.29 -2.92
N ASP A 96 5.03 14.76 -3.56
CA ASP A 96 5.18 14.72 -5.00
C ASP A 96 4.35 13.56 -5.58
N LEU A 97 3.43 13.89 -6.48
CA LEU A 97 2.54 12.95 -7.16
C LEU A 97 3.02 12.57 -8.57
N SER A 98 4.15 13.13 -9.02
CA SER A 98 4.68 12.95 -10.38
C SER A 98 4.78 11.48 -10.80
N GLN A 99 5.29 10.62 -9.91
CA GLN A 99 5.42 9.19 -10.18
C GLN A 99 4.07 8.48 -10.32
N ILE A 100 3.08 8.86 -9.51
CA ILE A 100 1.72 8.32 -9.61
C ILE A 100 1.06 8.75 -10.91
N GLU A 101 1.16 10.04 -11.25
CA GLU A 101 0.60 10.57 -12.50
C GLU A 101 1.23 9.89 -13.72
N ALA A 102 2.55 9.74 -13.75
CA ALA A 102 3.27 9.04 -14.81
C ALA A 102 2.84 7.56 -14.91
N ALA A 103 2.73 6.86 -13.77
CA ALA A 103 2.25 5.48 -13.74
C ALA A 103 0.81 5.39 -14.29
N VAL A 104 -0.09 6.26 -13.84
CA VAL A 104 -1.48 6.29 -14.29
C VAL A 104 -1.59 6.58 -15.80
N GLN A 105 -0.83 7.54 -16.31
CA GLN A 105 -0.79 7.86 -17.75
C GLN A 105 -0.28 6.67 -18.57
N ALA A 106 0.78 6.00 -18.11
CA ALA A 106 1.34 4.84 -18.78
C ALA A 106 0.35 3.66 -18.85
N LEU A 107 -0.51 3.49 -17.83
CA LEU A 107 -1.55 2.46 -17.85
C LEU A 107 -2.74 2.87 -18.71
N ALA A 108 -3.14 4.14 -18.68
CA ALA A 108 -4.36 4.64 -19.30
C ALA A 108 -4.41 4.38 -20.82
N SER A 109 -3.27 4.44 -21.50
CA SER A 109 -3.13 4.16 -22.93
C SER A 109 -3.44 2.69 -23.32
N HIS A 110 -3.50 1.79 -22.34
CA HIS A 110 -3.72 0.36 -22.54
C HIS A 110 -5.05 -0.15 -21.97
N ILE A 111 -5.86 0.72 -21.36
CA ILE A 111 -7.16 0.34 -20.79
C ILE A 111 -8.21 0.37 -21.91
N GLU A 112 -8.74 -0.80 -22.26
CA GLU A 112 -9.81 -0.95 -23.27
C GLU A 112 -11.16 -1.41 -22.69
N ASP A 113 -11.14 -2.11 -21.54
CA ASP A 113 -12.32 -2.59 -20.81
C ASP A 113 -12.30 -2.08 -19.35
N TYR A 114 -13.30 -2.49 -18.55
CA TYR A 114 -13.41 -2.07 -17.15
C TYR A 114 -12.17 -2.46 -16.32
N ARG A 115 -11.65 -1.51 -15.51
CA ARG A 115 -10.54 -1.72 -14.57
C ARG A 115 -10.80 -1.07 -13.21
N VAL A 116 -10.24 -1.66 -12.15
CA VAL A 116 -10.18 -1.01 -10.83
C VAL A 116 -8.76 -0.52 -10.59
N VAL A 117 -8.57 0.81 -10.61
CA VAL A 117 -7.28 1.45 -10.34
C VAL A 117 -7.18 1.74 -8.85
N VAL A 118 -6.24 1.10 -8.17
CA VAL A 118 -6.12 1.14 -6.71
C VAL A 118 -4.89 1.96 -6.32
N LEU A 119 -5.09 3.07 -5.62
CA LEU A 119 -4.01 3.83 -5.01
C LEU A 119 -3.66 3.18 -3.67
N LYS A 120 -2.46 2.59 -3.61
CA LYS A 120 -1.90 2.03 -2.38
C LYS A 120 -0.76 2.88 -1.81
N SER A 121 -0.11 3.66 -2.67
CA SER A 121 0.80 4.74 -2.27
C SER A 121 0.15 5.69 -1.24
N THR A 122 0.94 6.24 -0.33
CA THR A 122 0.46 7.24 0.63
C THR A 122 0.25 8.57 -0.09
N VAL A 123 -1.00 9.00 -0.23
CA VAL A 123 -1.34 10.17 -1.04
C VAL A 123 -2.21 11.16 -0.27
N PRO A 124 -2.02 12.49 -0.45
CA PRO A 124 -2.87 13.50 0.17
C PRO A 124 -4.35 13.30 -0.18
N VAL A 125 -5.22 13.76 0.71
CA VAL A 125 -6.68 13.70 0.51
C VAL A 125 -7.07 14.45 -0.77
N GLY A 126 -7.87 13.80 -1.61
CA GLY A 126 -8.31 14.31 -2.91
C GLY A 126 -7.50 13.75 -4.09
N THR A 127 -6.42 13.01 -3.85
CA THR A 127 -5.61 12.43 -4.93
C THR A 127 -6.40 11.43 -5.76
N SER A 128 -7.23 10.60 -5.15
CA SER A 128 -8.15 9.69 -5.86
C SER A 128 -9.07 10.41 -6.85
N GLN A 129 -9.57 11.59 -6.49
CA GLN A 129 -10.40 12.43 -7.37
C GLN A 129 -9.57 13.06 -8.49
N HIS A 130 -8.34 13.49 -8.21
CA HIS A 130 -7.39 13.95 -9.21
C HIS A 130 -7.06 12.87 -10.24
N ILE A 131 -6.74 11.65 -9.78
CA ILE A 131 -6.47 10.49 -10.65
C ILE A 131 -7.70 10.10 -11.46
N ARG A 132 -8.90 10.18 -10.87
CA ARG A 132 -10.15 9.98 -11.63
C ARG A 132 -10.28 11.00 -12.77
N SER A 133 -10.02 12.28 -12.51
CA SER A 133 -10.03 13.34 -13.53
C SER A 133 -8.99 13.11 -14.63
N LEU A 134 -7.77 12.72 -14.25
CA LEU A 134 -6.68 12.40 -15.18
C LEU A 134 -7.05 11.22 -16.09
N LEU A 135 -7.55 10.13 -15.53
CA LEU A 135 -8.01 8.96 -16.28
C LEU A 135 -9.16 9.35 -17.22
N SER A 136 -10.19 10.06 -16.74
CA SER A 136 -11.32 10.48 -17.58
C SER A 136 -10.92 11.34 -18.77
N LYS A 137 -9.82 12.09 -18.69
CA LYS A 137 -9.29 12.89 -19.81
C LYS A 137 -8.41 12.08 -20.78
N THR A 138 -7.80 11.00 -20.30
CA THR A 138 -6.78 10.24 -21.04
C THR A 138 -7.36 9.02 -21.74
N LEU A 139 -8.38 8.38 -21.15
CA LEU A 139 -9.03 7.21 -21.73
C LEU A 139 -9.84 7.57 -22.98
N SER A 140 -9.52 6.93 -24.09
CA SER A 140 -10.29 6.99 -25.33
C SER A 140 -11.43 5.95 -25.38
N ARG A 141 -11.28 4.85 -24.62
CA ARG A 141 -12.22 3.72 -24.51
C ARG A 141 -12.14 3.11 -23.11
N GLY A 142 -13.11 2.28 -22.75
CA GLY A 142 -13.11 1.54 -21.48
C GLY A 142 -13.77 2.33 -20.34
N SER A 143 -13.80 1.71 -19.16
CA SER A 143 -14.35 2.32 -17.96
C SER A 143 -13.49 1.95 -16.76
N PHE A 144 -13.63 2.69 -15.66
CA PHE A 144 -12.80 2.42 -14.49
C PHE A 144 -13.46 2.90 -13.20
N ASP A 145 -13.01 2.33 -12.10
CA ASP A 145 -13.18 2.90 -10.77
C ASP A 145 -11.81 3.19 -10.14
N VAL A 146 -11.76 4.22 -9.30
CA VAL A 146 -10.59 4.55 -8.49
C VAL A 146 -10.89 4.21 -7.03
N VAL A 147 -9.99 3.45 -6.43
CA VAL A 147 -10.06 2.97 -5.04
C VAL A 147 -8.85 3.48 -4.28
N SER A 148 -9.05 3.97 -3.07
CA SER A 148 -7.96 4.20 -2.11
C SER A 148 -7.82 2.97 -1.20
N ASN A 149 -6.67 2.31 -1.21
CA ASN A 149 -6.38 1.18 -0.33
C ASN A 149 -5.01 1.40 0.34
N PRO A 150 -4.95 2.28 1.34
CA PRO A 150 -3.70 2.62 1.99
C PRO A 150 -3.04 1.39 2.62
N GLU A 151 -1.73 1.42 2.71
CA GLU A 151 -0.93 0.41 3.40
C GLU A 151 -0.62 0.84 4.85
N PHE A 152 -0.34 -0.11 5.74
CA PHE A 152 0.06 0.14 7.12
C PHE A 152 1.21 -0.78 7.54
N LEU A 153 2.09 -1.05 6.58
CA LEU A 153 3.19 -1.99 6.72
C LEU A 153 4.36 -1.29 7.42
N ARG A 154 5.07 -2.01 8.27
CA ARG A 154 6.32 -1.54 8.87
C ARG A 154 7.51 -2.18 8.17
N GLU A 155 8.58 -1.41 8.00
CA GLU A 155 9.84 -1.93 7.49
C GLU A 155 10.40 -3.02 8.42
N GLY A 156 10.75 -4.19 7.84
CA GLY A 156 11.25 -5.34 8.58
C GLY A 156 10.17 -6.28 9.13
N SER A 157 8.88 -5.95 8.97
CA SER A 157 7.75 -6.82 9.33
C SER A 157 6.55 -6.75 8.38
N ALA A 158 6.73 -6.23 7.17
CA ALA A 158 5.63 -6.00 6.25
C ALA A 158 4.92 -7.27 5.82
N ILE A 159 5.63 -8.40 5.64
CA ILE A 159 4.95 -9.66 5.31
C ILE A 159 3.98 -10.03 6.43
N GLY A 160 4.44 -9.97 7.68
CA GLY A 160 3.63 -10.21 8.86
C GLY A 160 2.42 -9.26 8.95
N ASP A 161 2.67 -7.97 8.76
CA ASP A 161 1.63 -6.93 8.79
C ASP A 161 0.62 -7.09 7.64
N PHE A 162 1.04 -7.63 6.49
CA PHE A 162 0.16 -7.87 5.34
C PHE A 162 -0.72 -9.11 5.52
N VAL A 163 -0.15 -10.21 6.02
CA VAL A 163 -0.89 -11.48 6.18
C VAL A 163 -1.72 -11.51 7.47
N ARG A 164 -1.39 -10.67 8.45
CA ARG A 164 -2.13 -10.50 9.71
C ARG A 164 -2.32 -9.00 10.04
N PRO A 165 -3.07 -8.26 9.21
CA PRO A 165 -3.26 -6.84 9.44
C PRO A 165 -4.23 -6.60 10.60
N ASP A 166 -4.00 -5.54 11.38
CA ASP A 166 -4.97 -5.06 12.37
C ASP A 166 -6.31 -4.66 11.71
N ARG A 167 -6.25 -4.20 10.45
CA ARG A 167 -7.39 -3.86 9.59
C ARG A 167 -6.96 -3.65 8.14
N VAL A 168 -7.89 -3.81 7.21
CA VAL A 168 -7.78 -3.36 5.82
C VAL A 168 -8.75 -2.20 5.61
N VAL A 169 -8.28 -1.12 4.98
CA VAL A 169 -9.11 0.06 4.64
C VAL A 169 -9.34 0.08 3.12
N ILE A 170 -10.59 0.22 2.70
CA ILE A 170 -11.01 0.31 1.30
C ILE A 170 -11.88 1.55 1.15
N GLY A 171 -11.30 2.60 0.58
CA GLY A 171 -12.03 3.72 0.01
C GLY A 171 -12.53 3.36 -1.37
N ALA A 172 -13.83 3.43 -1.62
CA ALA A 172 -14.41 3.18 -2.93
C ALA A 172 -15.69 4.00 -3.14
N SER A 173 -15.86 4.55 -4.35
CA SER A 173 -17.07 5.30 -4.71
C SER A 173 -18.17 4.43 -5.32
N SER A 174 -17.86 3.20 -5.74
CA SER A 174 -18.82 2.26 -6.32
C SER A 174 -18.95 0.98 -5.47
N PRO A 175 -20.18 0.46 -5.26
CA PRO A 175 -20.37 -0.82 -4.59
C PRO A 175 -19.66 -1.98 -5.30
N SER A 176 -19.59 -1.93 -6.63
CA SER A 176 -18.91 -2.93 -7.46
C SER A 176 -17.40 -2.97 -7.19
N ALA A 177 -16.74 -1.81 -7.15
CA ALA A 177 -15.30 -1.74 -6.83
C ALA A 177 -15.03 -2.22 -5.40
N ALA A 178 -15.88 -1.83 -4.44
CA ALA A 178 -15.77 -2.31 -3.06
C ALA A 178 -15.92 -3.85 -2.96
N ALA A 179 -16.82 -4.45 -3.73
CA ALA A 179 -17.00 -5.90 -3.78
C ALA A 179 -15.79 -6.62 -4.38
N ILE A 180 -15.22 -6.09 -5.48
CA ILE A 180 -13.99 -6.61 -6.09
C ILE A 180 -12.84 -6.57 -5.08
N MET A 181 -12.65 -5.44 -4.39
CA MET A 181 -11.59 -5.31 -3.37
C MET A 181 -11.79 -6.26 -2.19
N ARG A 182 -13.04 -6.50 -1.75
CA ARG A 182 -13.32 -7.51 -0.72
C ARG A 182 -12.93 -8.91 -1.16
N GLU A 183 -13.16 -9.27 -2.43
CA GLU A 183 -12.77 -10.59 -2.95
C GLU A 183 -11.25 -10.75 -3.00
N ILE A 184 -10.48 -9.69 -3.27
CA ILE A 184 -9.00 -9.73 -3.19
C ILE A 184 -8.55 -10.10 -1.77
N TYR A 185 -9.22 -9.55 -0.76
CA TYR A 185 -8.86 -9.73 0.64
C TYR A 185 -9.57 -10.90 1.32
N ARG A 186 -10.36 -11.69 0.59
CA ARG A 186 -11.13 -12.82 1.12
C ARG A 186 -10.29 -13.82 1.95
N PRO A 187 -9.02 -14.14 1.61
CA PRO A 187 -8.20 -15.04 2.43
C PRO A 187 -7.98 -14.56 3.87
N LEU A 188 -8.07 -13.26 4.14
CA LEU A 188 -7.95 -12.70 5.49
C LEU A 188 -9.16 -13.01 6.39
N TYR A 189 -10.26 -13.51 5.84
CA TYR A 189 -11.41 -13.99 6.63
C TYR A 189 -11.02 -15.07 7.64
N LEU A 190 -10.00 -15.89 7.32
CA LEU A 190 -9.51 -16.97 8.20
C LEU A 190 -8.98 -16.48 9.55
N ILE A 191 -8.61 -15.20 9.65
CA ILE A 191 -8.12 -14.57 10.87
C ILE A 191 -9.04 -13.43 11.35
N GLU A 192 -10.25 -13.34 10.76
CA GLU A 192 -11.25 -12.32 11.08
C GLU A 192 -10.71 -10.88 11.00
N ALA A 193 -9.77 -10.61 10.09
CA ALA A 193 -9.19 -9.27 9.94
C ALA A 193 -10.30 -8.27 9.55
N PRO A 194 -10.49 -7.18 10.31
CA PRO A 194 -11.52 -6.19 10.00
C PRO A 194 -11.30 -5.52 8.64
N ILE A 195 -12.33 -5.47 7.79
CA ILE A 195 -12.32 -4.72 6.54
C ILE A 195 -13.25 -3.51 6.67
N ILE A 196 -12.65 -2.32 6.70
CA ILE A 196 -13.35 -1.03 6.75
C ILE A 196 -13.58 -0.56 5.31
N VAL A 197 -14.85 -0.42 4.92
CA VAL A 197 -15.22 0.16 3.63
C VAL A 197 -15.81 1.55 3.84
N THR A 198 -15.27 2.52 3.13
CA THR A 198 -15.60 3.95 3.24
C THR A 198 -15.40 4.65 1.89
N ASP A 199 -15.50 5.98 1.83
CA ASP A 199 -15.18 6.75 0.63
C ASP A 199 -13.67 6.97 0.48
N ASN A 200 -13.23 7.37 -0.72
CA ASN A 200 -11.81 7.53 -1.00
C ASN A 200 -11.13 8.60 -0.13
N ALA A 201 -11.78 9.75 0.11
CA ALA A 201 -11.19 10.84 0.87
C ALA A 201 -11.00 10.45 2.33
N THR A 202 -11.98 9.74 2.91
CA THR A 202 -11.88 9.18 4.27
C THR A 202 -10.77 8.15 4.36
N ALA A 203 -10.63 7.24 3.38
CA ALA A 203 -9.54 6.26 3.37
C ALA A 203 -8.15 6.90 3.27
N GLU A 204 -7.98 7.90 2.41
CA GLU A 204 -6.75 8.71 2.31
C GLU A 204 -6.42 9.38 3.66
N MET A 205 -7.43 9.98 4.31
CA MET A 205 -7.26 10.64 5.60
C MET A 205 -6.87 9.66 6.72
N ILE A 206 -7.44 8.45 6.75
CA ILE A 206 -7.11 7.43 7.77
C ILE A 206 -5.60 7.14 7.77
N LYS A 207 -4.95 7.11 6.61
CA LYS A 207 -3.49 6.89 6.53
C LYS A 207 -2.70 8.02 7.20
N TYR A 208 -2.98 9.27 6.82
CA TYR A 208 -2.30 10.43 7.38
C TYR A 208 -2.57 10.57 8.89
N ALA A 209 -3.83 10.44 9.31
CA ALA A 209 -4.20 10.52 10.71
C ALA A 209 -3.51 9.42 11.55
N SER A 210 -3.41 8.19 11.03
CA SER A 210 -2.72 7.09 11.71
C SER A 210 -1.23 7.39 11.91
N ASN A 211 -0.53 7.78 10.84
CA ASN A 211 0.91 8.06 10.91
C ASN A 211 1.21 9.29 11.78
N ALA A 212 0.41 10.36 11.63
CA ALA A 212 0.56 11.58 12.43
C ALA A 212 0.31 11.31 13.93
N PHE A 213 -0.67 10.48 14.27
CA PHE A 213 -0.93 10.11 15.65
C PHE A 213 0.21 9.29 16.25
N LEU A 214 0.78 8.34 15.51
CA LEU A 214 1.95 7.57 15.96
C LEU A 214 3.16 8.49 16.19
N ALA A 215 3.44 9.40 15.26
CA ALA A 215 4.50 10.40 15.42
C ALA A 215 4.26 11.28 16.66
N MET A 216 3.03 11.74 16.86
CA MET A 216 2.65 12.52 18.04
C MET A 216 2.87 11.75 19.35
N LYS A 217 2.57 10.45 19.42
CA LYS A 217 2.83 9.64 20.62
C LYS A 217 4.32 9.58 20.96
N VAL A 218 5.18 9.41 19.96
CA VAL A 218 6.63 9.39 20.13
C VAL A 218 7.15 10.77 20.57
N SER A 219 6.74 11.83 19.89
CA SER A 219 7.13 13.19 20.28
C SER A 219 6.66 13.54 21.69
N PHE A 220 5.43 13.16 22.04
CA PHE A 220 4.88 13.41 23.37
C PHE A 220 5.71 12.70 24.46
N ILE A 221 6.05 11.41 24.28
CA ILE A 221 6.81 10.70 25.30
C ILE A 221 8.26 11.19 25.39
N ASN A 222 8.85 11.66 24.28
CA ASN A 222 10.17 12.31 24.29
C ASN A 222 10.15 13.63 25.09
N GLU A 223 9.11 14.45 24.94
CA GLU A 223 8.96 15.67 25.77
C GLU A 223 8.77 15.33 27.24
N VAL A 224 8.01 14.28 27.57
CA VAL A 224 7.89 13.78 28.95
C VAL A 224 9.24 13.28 29.47
N ALA A 225 10.07 12.63 28.65
CA ALA A 225 11.41 12.21 29.04
C ALA A 225 12.28 13.39 29.47
N ASN A 226 12.28 14.47 28.69
CA ASN A 226 13.01 15.71 29.02
C ASN A 226 12.55 16.31 30.36
N LEU A 227 11.25 16.22 30.68
CA LEU A 227 10.72 16.65 31.98
C LEU A 227 11.15 15.70 33.11
N CYS A 228 11.15 14.39 32.86
CA CYS A 228 11.59 13.38 33.82
C CYS A 228 13.05 13.57 34.24
N ASP A 229 13.94 13.91 33.30
CA ASP A 229 15.36 14.18 33.58
C ASP A 229 15.54 15.34 34.58
N ASN A 230 14.71 16.37 34.49
CA ASN A 230 14.74 17.52 35.41
C ASN A 230 14.06 17.23 36.76
N ALA A 231 13.11 16.29 36.78
CA ALA A 231 12.32 15.95 37.96
C ALA A 231 12.84 14.72 38.73
N ALA A 232 13.95 14.10 38.29
CA ALA A 232 14.48 12.83 38.80
C ALA A 232 13.44 11.69 38.77
N ALA A 233 12.68 11.60 37.68
CA ALA A 233 11.70 10.54 37.43
C ALA A 233 12.18 9.57 36.32
N ASP A 234 11.66 8.34 36.29
CA ASP A 234 11.97 7.34 35.25
C ASP A 234 10.87 7.31 34.18
N VAL A 235 11.21 7.78 32.97
CA VAL A 235 10.26 7.83 31.85
C VAL A 235 9.74 6.45 31.43
N HIS A 236 10.51 5.37 31.60
CA HIS A 236 10.03 4.02 31.28
C HIS A 236 8.93 3.57 32.24
N VAL A 237 9.07 3.89 33.52
CA VAL A 237 8.03 3.62 34.53
C VAL A 237 6.79 4.47 34.26
N VAL A 238 6.97 5.76 33.90
CA VAL A 238 5.88 6.66 33.53
C VAL A 238 5.14 6.16 32.29
N ALA A 239 5.86 5.83 31.20
CA ALA A 239 5.28 5.30 29.96
C ALA A 239 4.49 4.01 30.21
N LYS A 240 5.05 3.11 31.03
CA LYS A 240 4.35 1.88 31.44
C LYS A 240 3.09 2.19 32.24
N GLY A 241 3.16 3.08 33.22
CA GLY A 241 2.02 3.49 34.05
C GLY A 241 0.89 4.09 33.22
N MET A 242 1.20 5.01 32.30
CA MET A 242 0.24 5.60 31.37
C MET A 242 -0.34 4.58 30.39
N GLY A 243 0.52 3.70 29.86
CA GLY A 243 0.14 2.72 28.84
C GLY A 243 -0.80 1.62 29.31
N LEU A 244 -0.94 1.42 30.62
CA LEU A 244 -1.94 0.52 31.21
C LEU A 244 -3.37 1.07 31.09
N ASP A 245 -3.55 2.38 30.88
CA ASP A 245 -4.85 2.95 30.55
C ASP A 245 -5.28 2.53 29.14
N ARG A 246 -6.39 1.79 29.05
CA ARG A 246 -6.91 1.25 27.78
C ARG A 246 -7.28 2.32 26.75
N ARG A 247 -7.44 3.58 27.15
CA ARG A 247 -7.69 4.72 26.26
C ARG A 247 -6.42 5.22 25.58
N ILE A 248 -5.24 4.90 26.11
CA ILE A 248 -3.92 5.35 25.63
C ILE A 248 -3.18 4.21 24.90
N GLY A 249 -3.18 3.03 25.52
CA GLY A 249 -2.50 1.85 25.02
C GLY A 249 -0.99 1.83 25.29
N PRO A 250 -0.38 0.63 25.35
CA PRO A 250 0.96 0.44 25.90
C PRO A 250 2.12 0.66 24.91
N LYS A 251 1.82 0.81 23.62
CA LYS A 251 2.84 0.97 22.57
C LYS A 251 3.20 2.45 22.42
N PHE A 252 4.46 2.78 22.74
CA PHE A 252 5.11 4.08 22.56
C PHE A 252 6.42 3.86 21.82
#